data_AF-A0A7V2NM66-F1
#
_entry.id   AF-A0A7V2NM66-F1
#
_cell.length_a   1.000
_cell.length_b   1.000
_cell.length_c   1.000
_cell.angle_alpha   90.00
_cell.angle_beta   90.00
_cell.angle_gamma   90.00
#
_symmetry.space_group_name_H-M   'P 1'
#
loop_
_entity.id
_entity.type
_entity.pdbx_description
1 polymer ?
#
loop_
_entity_poly.entity_id
_entity_poly.type
_entity_poly.pdbx_seq_one_letter_code
_entity_poly.pdbx_strand_id
1 'polypeptide(L)'
;MPLLQLVLFAYALSFDIRNINTVVINRDQSPISRKFVSAFTRSDYFTIVANLNLDSDIDKALDTNKARVAISIPPDFARELDKGGRPKVQILIDGSEPNTAIVARGYT
;
A
#
# COMPACT_ATOMS: atom_id res chain seq x y z
N MET A 1 23.65 30.97 -4.41
CA MET A 1 22.18 30.85 -4.54
C MET A 1 21.66 29.64 -3.75
N PRO A 2 21.47 29.72 -2.42
CA PRO A 2 21.03 28.58 -1.59
C PRO A 2 19.54 28.21 -1.79
N LEU A 3 18.71 29.17 -2.23
CA LEU A 3 17.31 28.94 -2.55
C LEU A 3 17.12 27.96 -3.72
N LEU A 4 18.03 28.00 -4.72
CA LEU A 4 17.98 27.08 -5.86
C LEU A 4 18.27 25.63 -5.41
N GLN A 5 19.22 25.44 -4.49
CA GLN A 5 19.47 24.13 -3.88
C GLN A 5 18.27 23.63 -3.07
N LEU A 6 17.58 24.52 -2.36
CA LEU A 6 16.40 24.16 -1.57
C LEU A 6 15.21 23.74 -2.46
N VAL A 7 15.03 24.41 -3.60
CA VAL A 7 14.04 24.03 -4.63
C VAL A 7 14.44 22.71 -5.30
N LEU A 8 15.72 22.50 -5.62
CA LEU A 8 16.22 21.24 -6.18
C LEU A 8 16.08 20.08 -5.18
N PHE A 9 16.28 20.31 -3.87
CA PHE A 9 16.01 19.31 -2.84
C PHE A 9 14.51 19.05 -2.66
N ALA A 10 13.65 20.06 -2.71
CA ALA A 10 12.21 19.87 -2.68
C ALA A 10 11.70 19.07 -3.89
N TYR A 11 12.28 19.29 -5.07
CA TYR A 11 11.99 18.53 -6.29
C TYR A 11 12.60 17.12 -6.27
N ALA A 12 13.82 16.96 -5.76
CA ALA A 12 14.44 15.64 -5.58
C ALA A 12 13.72 14.81 -4.50
N LEU A 13 13.16 15.45 -3.47
CA LEU A 13 12.29 14.83 -2.47
C LEU A 13 10.90 14.51 -3.02
N SER A 14 10.44 15.16 -4.10
CA SER A 14 9.34 14.66 -4.92
C SER A 14 9.85 13.49 -5.76
N PHE A 15 10.29 12.44 -5.07
CA PHE A 15 10.55 11.15 -5.68
C PHE A 15 9.27 10.73 -6.39
N ASP A 16 9.45 10.33 -7.63
CA ASP A 16 8.41 9.85 -8.50
C ASP A 16 7.99 8.45 -8.00
N ILE A 17 7.24 8.40 -6.90
CA ILE A 17 6.80 7.17 -6.26
C ILE A 17 5.65 6.61 -7.11
N ARG A 18 5.97 6.17 -8.31
CA ARG A 18 5.03 5.47 -9.20
C ARG A 18 5.39 3.99 -9.20
N ASN A 19 4.39 3.14 -9.42
CA ASN A 19 4.54 1.70 -9.59
C ASN A 19 5.18 0.96 -8.40
N ILE A 20 4.81 1.29 -7.16
CA ILE A 20 5.22 0.49 -6.00
C ILE A 20 4.63 -0.92 -6.12
N ASN A 21 5.49 -1.92 -6.29
CA ASN A 21 5.08 -3.31 -6.28
C ASN A 21 4.38 -3.65 -4.96
N THR A 22 3.12 -4.05 -5.06
CA THR A 22 2.22 -4.25 -3.92
C THR A 22 1.63 -5.64 -3.98
N VAL A 23 1.60 -6.33 -2.83
CA VAL A 23 0.84 -7.57 -2.67
C VAL A 23 -0.40 -7.32 -1.84
N VAL A 24 -1.45 -8.09 -2.10
CA VAL A 24 -2.73 -7.96 -1.39
C VAL A 24 -3.17 -9.30 -0.85
N ILE A 25 -3.58 -9.35 0.41
CA ILE A 25 -4.34 -10.46 0.97
C ILE A 25 -5.76 -9.98 1.26
N ASN A 26 -6.74 -10.57 0.59
CA ASN A 26 -8.14 -10.25 0.77
C ASN A 26 -8.89 -11.43 1.38
N ARG A 27 -9.12 -11.36 2.70
CA ARG A 27 -9.84 -12.40 3.44
C ARG A 27 -11.37 -12.26 3.36
N ASP A 28 -11.87 -11.07 3.07
CA ASP A 28 -13.30 -10.79 3.00
C ASP A 28 -13.90 -11.23 1.65
N GLN A 29 -13.12 -11.13 0.57
CA GLN A 29 -13.48 -11.59 -0.79
C GLN A 29 -14.83 -11.06 -1.32
N SER A 30 -15.43 -10.05 -0.69
CA SER A 30 -16.65 -9.41 -1.17
C SER A 30 -16.40 -8.50 -2.39
N PRO A 31 -17.46 -8.10 -3.11
CA PRO A 31 -17.36 -7.06 -4.14
C PRO A 31 -16.82 -5.73 -3.59
N ILE A 32 -17.13 -5.39 -2.34
CA ILE A 32 -16.71 -4.15 -1.68
C ILE A 32 -15.21 -4.16 -1.41
N SER A 33 -14.65 -5.24 -0.85
CA SER A 33 -13.21 -5.34 -0.63
C SER A 33 -12.43 -5.36 -1.95
N ARG A 34 -12.94 -6.04 -2.99
CA ARG A 34 -12.35 -5.98 -4.34
C ARG A 34 -12.36 -4.57 -4.92
N LYS A 35 -13.45 -3.82 -4.72
CA LYS A 35 -13.54 -2.42 -5.16
C LYS A 35 -12.56 -1.53 -4.42
N PHE A 36 -12.40 -1.72 -3.11
CA PHE A 36 -11.39 -1.04 -2.30
C PHE A 36 -9.99 -1.27 -2.85
N VAL A 37 -9.60 -2.53 -3.11
CA VAL A 37 -8.31 -2.87 -3.73
C VAL A 37 -8.12 -2.20 -5.09
N SER A 38 -9.16 -2.20 -5.92
CA SER A 38 -9.11 -1.56 -7.25
C SER A 38 -8.99 -0.03 -7.22
N ALA A 39 -9.26 0.60 -6.07
CA ALA A 39 -9.04 2.03 -5.90
C ALA A 39 -7.56 2.35 -5.70
N PHE A 40 -6.78 1.45 -5.09
CA PHE A 40 -5.33 1.61 -4.93
C PHE A 40 -4.58 1.51 -6.27
N THR A 41 -5.04 0.67 -7.20
CA THR A 41 -4.40 0.55 -8.52
C THR A 41 -4.69 1.71 -9.47
N ARG A 42 -5.68 2.56 -9.18
CA ARG A 42 -6.02 3.72 -10.03
C ARG A 42 -5.11 4.92 -9.80
N SER A 43 -4.33 4.92 -8.73
CA SER A 43 -3.60 6.10 -8.31
C SER A 43 -2.19 6.20 -8.94
N ASP A 44 -1.80 5.28 -9.83
CA ASP A 44 -0.45 5.12 -10.41
C ASP A 44 0.69 4.92 -9.38
N TYR A 45 0.41 5.06 -8.08
CA TYR A 45 1.35 4.83 -6.99
C TYR A 45 1.58 3.34 -6.73
N PHE A 46 0.57 2.48 -6.93
CA PHE A 46 0.63 1.07 -6.55
C PHE A 46 0.37 0.13 -7.74
N THR A 47 1.27 -0.83 -7.93
CA THR A 47 1.12 -1.92 -8.90
C THR A 47 0.87 -3.21 -8.14
N ILE A 48 -0.33 -3.78 -8.24
CA ILE A 48 -0.61 -5.08 -7.61
C ILE A 48 0.06 -6.19 -8.42
N VAL A 49 1.08 -6.82 -7.84
CA VAL A 49 1.88 -7.87 -8.50
C VAL A 49 1.42 -9.28 -8.12
N ALA A 50 0.73 -9.44 -6.98
CA ALA A 50 0.13 -10.72 -6.58
C ALA A 50 -1.00 -10.54 -5.56
N ASN A 51 -1.94 -11.50 -5.57
CA ASN A 51 -2.86 -11.74 -4.47
C ASN A 51 -2.34 -12.94 -3.66
N LEU A 52 -2.20 -12.77 -2.36
CA LEU A 52 -1.71 -13.78 -1.43
C LEU A 52 -2.89 -14.41 -0.68
N ASN A 53 -2.70 -15.67 -0.28
CA ASN A 53 -3.71 -16.43 0.47
C ASN A 53 -3.32 -16.60 1.95
N LEU A 54 -2.01 -16.60 2.25
CA LEU A 54 -1.47 -16.79 3.60
C LEU A 54 -0.72 -15.54 4.03
N ASP A 55 -0.87 -15.15 5.31
CA ASP A 55 -0.14 -14.01 5.87
C ASP A 55 1.38 -14.23 5.83
N SER A 56 1.83 -15.47 5.99
CA SER A 56 3.26 -15.82 5.96
C SER A 56 3.92 -15.60 4.59
N ASP A 57 3.13 -15.44 3.53
CA ASP A 57 3.65 -15.09 2.21
C ASP A 57 3.90 -13.58 2.08
N ILE A 58 3.35 -12.75 2.98
CA ILE A 58 3.61 -11.30 3.02
C ILE A 58 5.08 -11.07 3.37
N ASP A 59 5.55 -11.65 4.47
CA ASP A 59 6.93 -11.48 4.92
C ASP A 59 7.91 -11.93 3.84
N LYS A 60 7.66 -13.09 3.21
CA LYS A 60 8.47 -13.56 2.08
C LYS A 60 8.44 -12.59 0.90
N ALA A 61 7.29 -12.01 0.57
CA ALA A 61 7.18 -11.09 -0.55
C ALA A 61 7.94 -9.77 -0.30
N LEU A 62 7.97 -9.31 0.95
CA LEU A 62 8.74 -8.15 1.38
C LEU A 62 10.24 -8.47 1.43
N ASP A 63 10.63 -9.56 2.09
CA ASP A 63 12.03 -9.99 2.27
C ASP A 63 12.73 -10.29 0.94
N THR A 64 12.00 -10.86 -0.04
CA THR A 64 12.55 -11.18 -1.37
C THR A 64 12.51 -9.99 -2.34
N ASN A 65 12.09 -8.80 -1.87
CA ASN A 65 11.92 -7.61 -2.68
C ASN A 65 10.94 -7.79 -3.86
N LYS A 66 10.05 -8.78 -3.76
CA LYS A 66 8.98 -9.03 -4.75
C LYS A 66 7.91 -7.94 -4.67
N ALA A 67 7.67 -7.42 -3.47
CA ALA A 67 6.85 -6.25 -3.21
C ALA A 67 7.46 -5.40 -2.11
N ARG A 68 7.12 -4.11 -2.12
CA ARG A 68 7.53 -3.15 -1.09
C ARG A 68 6.39 -2.79 -0.14
N VAL A 69 5.15 -3.05 -0.56
CA VAL A 69 3.94 -2.80 0.22
C VAL A 69 3.09 -4.06 0.24
N ALA A 70 2.49 -4.35 1.38
CA ALA A 70 1.49 -5.39 1.53
C ALA A 70 0.22 -4.82 2.16
N ILE A 71 -0.93 -5.14 1.56
CA ILE A 71 -2.24 -4.73 2.06
C ILE A 71 -2.98 -5.97 2.55
N SER A 72 -3.42 -5.96 3.81
CA SER A 72 -4.20 -7.03 4.41
C SER A 72 -5.60 -6.56 4.79
N ILE A 73 -6.60 -7.19 4.16
CA ILE A 73 -8.02 -6.91 4.37
C ILE A 73 -8.60 -8.00 5.27
N PRO A 74 -9.20 -7.63 6.41
CA PRO A 74 -9.78 -8.59 7.35
C PRO A 74 -11.02 -9.27 6.75
N PRO A 75 -11.42 -10.47 7.22
CA PRO A 75 -12.54 -11.24 6.68
C PRO A 75 -13.91 -10.57 6.83
N ASP A 76 -14.03 -9.59 7.73
CA ASP A 76 -15.30 -8.95 8.07
C ASP A 76 -15.43 -7.53 7.50
N PHE A 77 -14.54 -7.17 6.56
CA PHE A 77 -14.41 -5.81 6.03
C PHE A 77 -15.74 -5.23 5.53
N ALA A 78 -16.45 -5.94 4.65
CA ALA A 78 -17.71 -5.44 4.10
C ALA A 78 -18.80 -5.36 5.17
N ARG A 79 -18.87 -6.37 6.06
CA ARG A 79 -19.85 -6.40 7.14
C ARG A 79 -19.66 -5.26 8.13
N GLU A 80 -18.43 -4.91 8.44
CA GLU A 80 -18.13 -3.80 9.35
C GLU A 80 -18.39 -2.45 8.69
N LEU A 81 -18.10 -2.32 7.40
CA LEU A 81 -18.44 -1.12 6.63
C LEU A 81 -19.95 -0.90 6.52
N ASP A 82 -20.73 -1.94 6.25
CA ASP A 82 -22.19 -1.88 6.14
C ASP A 82 -22.87 -1.48 7.46
N LYS A 83 -22.24 -1.83 8.60
CA LYS A 83 -22.69 -1.41 9.94
C LYS A 83 -22.35 0.06 10.26
N GLY A 84 -21.78 0.81 9.31
CA GLY A 84 -21.24 2.15 9.54
C GLY A 84 -19.94 2.16 10.36
N GLY A 85 -19.32 0.98 10.53
CA GLY A 85 -18.05 0.82 11.21
C GLY A 85 -16.85 1.21 10.34
N ARG A 86 -15.66 1.07 10.92
CA ARG A 86 -14.37 1.38 10.26
C ARG A 86 -13.47 0.16 10.31
N PRO A 87 -13.55 -0.73 9.30
CA PRO A 87 -12.74 -1.94 9.30
C PRO A 87 -11.25 -1.62 9.32
N LYS A 88 -10.49 -2.35 10.15
CA LYS A 88 -9.04 -2.19 10.28
C LYS A 88 -8.32 -2.91 9.15
N VAL A 89 -8.04 -2.17 8.07
CA VAL A 89 -7.11 -2.62 7.02
C VAL A 89 -5.69 -2.43 7.52
N GLN A 90 -4.83 -3.42 7.33
CA GLN A 90 -3.42 -3.33 7.66
C GLN A 90 -2.61 -3.07 6.40
N ILE A 91 -1.70 -2.09 6.46
CA ILE A 91 -0.74 -1.80 5.40
C ILE A 91 0.65 -1.97 6.00
N LEU A 92 1.43 -2.89 5.42
CA LEU A 92 2.83 -3.11 5.77
C LEU A 92 3.70 -2.53 4.66
N ILE A 93 4.79 -1.88 5.06
CA ILE A 93 5.74 -1.25 4.14
C ILE A 93 7.13 -1.74 4.52
N ASP A 94 7.90 -2.17 3.52
CA ASP A 94 9.32 -2.42 3.69
C ASP A 94 10.05 -1.11 4.04
N GLY A 95 10.49 -1.00 5.29
CA GLY A 95 11.16 0.17 5.85
C GLY A 95 12.63 0.31 5.44
N SER A 96 13.16 -0.61 4.64
CA SER A 96 14.53 -0.54 4.10
C SER A 96 14.75 0.67 3.19
N GLU A 97 13.67 1.24 2.63
CA GLU A 97 13.70 2.49 1.85
C GLU A 97 12.83 3.57 2.52
N PRO A 98 13.41 4.66 3.05
CA PRO A 98 12.69 5.67 3.81
C PRO A 98 11.62 6.45 3.01
N ASN A 99 11.73 6.46 1.67
CA ASN A 99 10.81 7.20 0.80
C ASN A 99 9.44 6.50 0.66
N THR A 100 9.40 5.16 0.68
CA THR A 100 8.14 4.38 0.56
C THR A 100 7.27 4.51 1.82
N ALA A 101 7.91 4.66 2.98
CA ALA A 101 7.25 4.79 4.29
C ALA A 101 6.47 6.11 4.48
N ILE A 102 6.75 7.14 3.68
CA ILE A 102 6.11 8.46 3.78
C ILE A 102 4.77 8.48 3.05
N VAL A 103 4.65 7.82 1.89
CA VAL A 103 3.41 7.84 1.09
C VAL A 103 2.30 7.01 1.72
N ALA A 104 2.60 5.81 2.24
CA ALA A 104 1.56 4.97 2.82
C ALA A 104 1.09 5.45 4.21
N ARG A 105 1.84 6.33 4.90
CA ARG A 105 1.34 7.04 6.10
C ARG A 105 0.21 8.04 5.81
N GLY A 106 0.05 8.49 4.57
CA GLY A 106 -1.06 9.37 4.17
C GLY A 106 -2.42 8.66 4.06
N TYR A 107 -2.44 7.33 4.13
CA TYR A 107 -3.63 6.49 3.94
C TYR A 107 -4.04 5.67 5.19
N THR A 108 -3.37 5.89 6.33
CA THR A 108 -3.70 5.26 7.63
C THR A 108 -4.50 6.22 8.51
#